data_AF-A0A293MM86-F1
#
_entry.id   AF-A0A293MM86-F1
#
_cell.length_a   1.000
_cell.length_b   1.000
_cell.length_c   1.000
_cell.angle_alpha   90.00
_cell.angle_beta   90.00
_cell.angle_gamma   90.00
#
_symmetry.space_group_name_H-M   'P 1'
#
loop_
_entity.id
_entity.type
_entity.pdbx_description
1 polymer ?
#
loop_
_entity_poly.entity_id
_entity_poly.type
_entity_poly.pdbx_seq_one_letter_code
_entity_poly.pdbx_strand_id
1 'polypeptide(L)'
;MNEFQASLTSFHFLNTVSTQPAFRRLLYTLVNDGLRKCALSHEETSVVSTICIWRYFSWVIKHFPEKQHIVHGAVAAIVVSGGIGQPLVRPREWNIHDSISKAQWVAIETSAMELIWDTIGKFSLCGEHCSMVIKEAMEALQTSTQESGLHVLRAIASATSKAEEIDISQLTRCFELCWQACKDLKKSNLFRLAVETFVAIAFQPQFLRSELREHLMQITEKIEELGEVVPAVFNAFVKHHLRIWRDPANQDLLEDSATTLVRVLTYGPIYRKDQRSVFDTEAFVTSQGSCLAVNQL
;
A
#
# COMPACT_ATOMS: atom_id res chain seq x y z
N MET A 1 -2.19 -24.40 13.90
CA MET A 1 -1.67 -24.60 12.52
C MET A 1 -2.66 -25.36 11.65
N ASN A 2 -3.13 -26.55 12.07
CA ASN A 2 -4.15 -27.32 11.34
C ASN A 2 -5.38 -26.48 10.99
N GLU A 3 -5.79 -25.59 11.89
CA GLU A 3 -6.96 -24.73 11.70
C GLU A 3 -6.78 -23.63 10.64
N PHE A 4 -5.58 -23.06 10.50
CA PHE A 4 -5.30 -22.06 9.44
C PHE A 4 -5.32 -22.69 8.05
N GLN A 5 -4.69 -23.86 7.91
CA GLN A 5 -4.70 -24.64 6.66
C GLN A 5 -6.09 -25.21 6.37
N ALA A 6 -6.81 -25.70 7.39
CA ALA A 6 -8.19 -26.15 7.25
C ALA A 6 -9.11 -25.01 6.79
N SER A 7 -8.94 -23.80 7.35
CA SER A 7 -9.64 -22.61 6.88
C SER A 7 -9.34 -22.33 5.40
N LEU A 8 -8.07 -22.41 4.99
CA LEU A 8 -7.68 -22.16 3.60
C LEU A 8 -8.35 -23.16 2.65
N THR A 9 -8.27 -24.46 2.98
CA THR A 9 -8.91 -25.54 2.22
C THR A 9 -10.43 -25.35 2.15
N SER A 10 -11.06 -24.93 3.24
CA SER A 10 -12.50 -24.67 3.29
C SER A 10 -12.90 -23.55 2.33
N PHE A 11 -12.14 -22.45 2.29
CA PHE A 11 -12.41 -21.34 1.37
C PHE A 11 -12.07 -21.68 -0.08
N HIS A 12 -11.10 -22.55 -0.35
CA HIS A 12 -10.91 -23.09 -1.70
C HIS A 12 -12.10 -23.91 -2.17
N PHE A 13 -12.65 -24.78 -1.31
CA PHE A 13 -13.86 -25.52 -1.61
C PHE A 13 -15.05 -24.57 -1.87
N LEU A 14 -15.25 -23.57 -1.01
CA LEU A 14 -16.31 -22.57 -1.21
C LEU A 14 -16.14 -21.77 -2.51
N ASN A 15 -14.91 -21.43 -2.91
CA ASN A 15 -14.63 -20.81 -4.21
C ASN A 15 -15.04 -21.69 -5.38
N THR A 16 -14.80 -23.00 -5.31
CA THR A 16 -15.22 -23.93 -6.37
C THR A 16 -16.74 -24.05 -6.41
N VAL A 17 -17.40 -24.23 -5.26
CA VAL A 17 -18.85 -24.42 -5.19
C VAL A 17 -19.63 -23.15 -5.57
N SER A 18 -19.12 -21.95 -5.25
CA SER A 18 -19.75 -20.67 -5.60
C SER A 18 -19.86 -20.40 -7.09
N THR A 19 -19.02 -21.03 -7.92
CA THR A 19 -19.12 -20.93 -9.39
C THR A 19 -20.24 -21.78 -9.98
N GLN A 20 -20.86 -22.66 -9.18
CA GLN A 20 -21.88 -23.61 -9.61
C GLN A 20 -23.29 -23.07 -9.29
N PRO A 21 -24.13 -22.75 -10.30
CA PRO A 21 -25.45 -22.14 -10.09
C PRO A 21 -26.38 -22.97 -9.19
N ALA A 22 -26.25 -24.30 -9.23
CA ALA A 22 -27.06 -25.23 -8.44
C ALA A 22 -26.95 -25.01 -6.92
N PHE A 23 -25.81 -24.48 -6.44
CA PHE A 23 -25.59 -24.27 -5.01
C PHE A 23 -25.90 -22.84 -4.55
N ARG A 24 -26.29 -21.92 -5.45
CA ARG A 24 -26.45 -20.49 -5.11
C ARG A 24 -27.46 -20.26 -3.98
N ARG A 25 -28.59 -20.97 -3.98
CA ARG A 25 -29.62 -20.84 -2.92
C ARG A 25 -29.12 -21.33 -1.56
N LEU A 26 -28.41 -22.46 -1.52
CA LEU A 26 -27.82 -23.00 -0.29
C LEU A 26 -26.75 -22.05 0.26
N LEU A 27 -25.86 -21.58 -0.62
CA LEU A 27 -24.82 -20.63 -0.26
C LEU A 27 -25.40 -19.31 0.23
N TYR A 28 -26.51 -18.83 -0.34
CA TYR A 28 -27.15 -17.59 0.11
C TYR A 28 -27.61 -17.68 1.58
N THR A 29 -28.18 -18.82 2.00
CA THR A 29 -28.54 -19.05 3.41
C THR A 29 -27.29 -19.04 4.29
N LEU A 30 -26.26 -19.78 3.89
CA LEU A 30 -24.97 -19.82 4.58
C LEU A 30 -24.35 -18.41 4.70
N VAL A 31 -24.48 -17.60 3.64
CA VAL A 31 -24.00 -16.21 3.61
C VAL A 31 -24.66 -15.38 4.71
N ASN A 32 -25.98 -15.44 4.81
CA ASN A 32 -26.72 -14.66 5.82
C ASN A 32 -26.40 -15.12 7.25
N ASP A 33 -26.32 -16.43 7.48
CA ASP A 33 -26.03 -16.96 8.80
C ASP A 33 -24.59 -16.67 9.23
N GLY A 34 -23.63 -16.79 8.30
CA GLY A 34 -22.23 -16.44 8.59
C GLY A 34 -22.04 -14.95 8.84
N LEU A 35 -22.71 -14.07 8.10
CA LEU A 35 -22.63 -12.61 8.35
C LEU A 35 -23.19 -12.25 9.74
N ARG A 36 -24.30 -12.88 10.15
CA ARG A 36 -24.84 -12.71 11.52
C ARG A 36 -23.86 -13.20 12.57
N LYS A 37 -23.20 -14.34 12.36
CA LYS A 37 -22.18 -14.86 13.30
C LYS A 37 -20.97 -13.94 13.37
N CYS A 38 -20.44 -13.47 12.25
CA CYS A 38 -19.30 -12.54 12.24
C CYS A 38 -19.60 -11.26 13.05
N ALA A 39 -20.83 -10.72 12.94
CA ALA A 39 -21.23 -9.56 13.72
C ALA A 39 -21.25 -9.81 15.25
N LEU A 40 -21.49 -11.05 15.68
CA LEU A 40 -21.53 -11.44 17.10
C LEU A 40 -20.16 -11.89 17.63
N SER A 41 -19.30 -12.43 16.78
CA SER A 41 -18.02 -13.05 17.15
C SER A 41 -16.84 -12.06 17.24
N HIS A 42 -17.07 -10.75 17.15
CA HIS A 42 -16.00 -9.75 17.26
C HIS A 42 -15.29 -9.74 18.62
N GLU A 43 -15.89 -10.35 19.65
CA GLU A 43 -15.30 -10.46 20.99
C GLU A 43 -14.36 -11.68 21.15
N GLU A 44 -14.40 -12.66 20.25
CA GLU A 44 -13.51 -13.83 20.31
C GLU A 44 -12.14 -13.53 19.70
N THR A 45 -11.19 -13.14 20.55
CA THR A 45 -9.82 -12.74 20.19
C THR A 45 -8.90 -13.92 19.82
N SER A 46 -9.39 -14.91 19.07
CA SER A 46 -8.55 -16.01 18.57
C SER A 46 -8.04 -15.69 17.16
N VAL A 47 -6.76 -16.01 16.91
CA VAL A 47 -6.10 -15.83 15.59
C VAL A 47 -6.91 -16.47 14.45
N VAL A 48 -7.48 -17.65 14.71
CA VAL A 48 -8.25 -18.40 13.72
C VAL A 48 -9.59 -17.73 13.44
N SER A 49 -10.29 -17.24 14.47
CA SER A 49 -11.55 -16.51 14.29
C SER A 49 -11.32 -15.26 13.44
N THR A 50 -10.33 -14.44 13.77
CA THR A 50 -9.97 -13.24 13.01
C THR A 50 -9.74 -13.57 11.53
N ILE A 51 -8.87 -14.52 11.22
CA ILE A 51 -8.55 -14.88 9.83
C ILE A 51 -9.77 -15.42 9.09
N CYS A 52 -10.58 -16.26 9.74
CA CYS A 52 -11.80 -16.81 9.15
C CYS A 52 -12.83 -15.73 8.83
N ILE A 53 -13.02 -14.75 9.72
CA ILE A 53 -13.94 -13.61 9.51
C ILE A 53 -13.50 -12.80 8.30
N TRP A 54 -12.23 -12.42 8.21
CA TRP A 54 -11.73 -11.62 7.08
C TRP A 54 -11.75 -12.38 5.76
N ARG A 55 -11.44 -13.69 5.77
CA ARG A 55 -11.56 -14.55 4.57
C ARG A 55 -13.00 -14.63 4.13
N TYR A 56 -13.91 -14.74 5.08
CA TYR A 56 -15.34 -14.79 4.83
C TYR A 56 -15.84 -13.50 4.19
N PHE A 57 -15.48 -12.33 4.72
CA PHE A 57 -15.82 -11.05 4.11
C PHE A 57 -15.29 -10.93 2.68
N SER A 58 -14.01 -11.22 2.46
CA SER A 58 -13.41 -11.22 1.12
C SER A 58 -14.14 -12.14 0.15
N TRP A 59 -14.52 -13.35 0.60
CA TRP A 59 -15.28 -14.31 -0.20
C TRP A 59 -16.70 -13.83 -0.49
N VAL A 60 -17.42 -13.28 0.50
CA VAL A 60 -18.79 -12.76 0.31
C VAL A 60 -18.80 -11.63 -0.71
N ILE A 61 -17.87 -10.67 -0.63
CA ILE A 61 -17.80 -9.55 -1.60
C ILE A 61 -17.59 -10.07 -3.02
N LYS A 62 -16.72 -11.06 -3.18
CA LYS A 62 -16.38 -11.62 -4.49
C LYS A 62 -17.56 -12.33 -5.15
N HIS A 63 -18.35 -13.08 -4.38
CA HIS A 63 -19.38 -13.98 -4.93
C HIS A 63 -20.83 -13.53 -4.71
N PHE A 64 -21.06 -12.62 -3.77
CA PHE A 64 -22.37 -12.07 -3.40
C PHE A 64 -22.29 -10.54 -3.28
N PRO A 65 -22.02 -9.81 -4.37
CA PRO A 65 -21.87 -8.35 -4.35
C PRO A 65 -23.13 -7.64 -3.82
N GLU A 66 -24.31 -8.24 -3.93
CA GLU A 66 -25.54 -7.71 -3.33
C GLU A 66 -25.49 -7.59 -1.79
N LYS A 67 -24.58 -8.32 -1.12
CA LYS A 67 -24.35 -8.30 0.33
C LYS A 67 -23.23 -7.35 0.75
N GLN A 68 -22.61 -6.64 -0.20
CA GLN A 68 -21.49 -5.75 0.06
C GLN A 68 -21.78 -4.72 1.16
N HIS A 69 -22.97 -4.13 1.18
CA HIS A 69 -23.37 -3.16 2.20
C HIS A 69 -23.39 -3.73 3.63
N ILE A 70 -23.73 -5.01 3.82
CA ILE A 70 -23.70 -5.67 5.13
C ILE A 70 -22.26 -5.90 5.58
N VAL A 71 -21.42 -6.38 4.66
CA VAL A 71 -19.98 -6.55 4.92
C VAL A 71 -19.33 -5.21 5.25
N HIS A 72 -19.70 -4.14 4.55
CA HIS A 72 -19.24 -2.78 4.84
C HIS A 72 -19.60 -2.36 6.27
N GLY A 73 -20.86 -2.58 6.69
CA GLY A 73 -21.30 -2.26 8.05
C GLY A 73 -20.50 -3.02 9.11
N ALA A 74 -20.24 -4.31 8.88
CA ALA A 74 -19.43 -5.12 9.79
C ALA A 74 -17.97 -4.63 9.85
N VAL A 75 -17.35 -4.35 8.70
CA VAL A 75 -15.96 -3.87 8.64
C VAL A 75 -15.82 -2.48 9.26
N ALA A 76 -16.78 -1.58 9.02
CA ALA A 76 -16.82 -0.29 9.69
C ALA A 76 -16.87 -0.44 11.21
N ALA A 77 -17.71 -1.35 11.73
CA ALA A 77 -17.77 -1.63 13.16
C ALA A 77 -16.41 -2.13 13.72
N ILE A 78 -15.69 -2.97 12.96
CA ILE A 78 -14.35 -3.43 13.35
C ILE A 78 -13.34 -2.28 13.38
N VAL A 79 -13.34 -1.44 12.34
CA VAL A 79 -12.47 -0.26 12.27
C VAL A 79 -12.71 0.64 13.48
N VAL A 80 -13.97 0.88 13.85
CA VAL A 80 -14.36 1.69 15.01
C VAL A 80 -13.94 1.03 16.33
N SER A 81 -13.99 -0.31 16.41
CA SER A 81 -13.48 -1.03 17.59
C SER A 81 -11.96 -0.96 17.75
N GLY A 82 -11.24 -0.57 16.70
CA GLY A 82 -9.78 -0.48 16.66
C GLY A 82 -9.09 -1.86 16.60
N GLY A 83 -7.76 -1.85 16.61
CA GLY A 83 -6.95 -3.07 16.68
C GLY A 83 -6.69 -3.74 15.33
N ILE A 84 -7.03 -3.10 14.21
CA ILE A 84 -6.66 -3.57 12.87
C ILE A 84 -5.17 -3.31 12.58
N GLY A 85 -4.52 -2.40 13.32
CA GLY A 85 -3.08 -2.17 13.29
C GLY A 85 -2.26 -3.35 13.80
N GLN A 86 -2.79 -4.08 14.78
CA GLN A 86 -2.20 -5.31 15.36
C GLN A 86 -3.28 -6.38 15.56
N PRO A 87 -3.79 -6.97 14.46
CA PRO A 87 -5.01 -7.77 14.49
C PRO A 87 -4.85 -9.14 15.14
N LEU A 88 -3.62 -9.58 15.37
CA LEU A 88 -3.31 -10.89 15.93
C LEU A 88 -2.48 -10.77 17.20
N VAL A 89 -2.95 -11.43 18.26
CA VAL A 89 -2.17 -11.63 19.48
C VAL A 89 -1.45 -12.97 19.39
N ARG A 90 -0.14 -12.96 19.59
CA ARG A 90 0.66 -14.19 19.60
C ARG A 90 0.20 -15.14 20.72
N PRO A 91 -0.08 -16.42 20.43
CA PRO A 91 -0.39 -17.40 21.47
C PRO A 91 0.78 -17.56 22.45
N ARG A 92 0.50 -17.58 23.76
CA ARG A 92 1.53 -17.70 24.81
C ARG A 92 2.31 -19.02 24.75
N GLU A 93 1.70 -20.04 24.18
CA GLU A 93 2.23 -21.40 24.06
C GLU A 93 3.31 -21.52 22.97
N TRP A 94 3.47 -20.51 22.10
CA TRP A 94 4.44 -20.54 21.02
C TRP A 94 5.83 -20.13 21.52
N ASN A 95 6.77 -21.06 21.48
CA ASN A 95 8.14 -20.82 21.93
C ASN A 95 8.91 -19.99 20.90
N ILE A 96 9.29 -18.76 21.27
CA ILE A 96 9.99 -17.80 20.40
C ILE A 96 11.44 -18.21 20.12
N HIS A 97 12.00 -19.12 20.92
CA HIS A 97 13.35 -19.64 20.73
C HIS A 97 13.42 -20.74 19.65
N ASP A 98 12.29 -21.31 19.26
CA ASP A 98 12.22 -22.21 18.12
C ASP A 98 12.12 -21.40 16.80
N SER A 99 13.10 -21.58 15.94
CA SER A 99 13.17 -20.88 14.64
C SER A 99 12.00 -21.26 13.74
N ILE A 100 11.49 -22.49 13.83
CA ILE A 100 10.38 -22.97 13.03
C ILE A 100 9.09 -22.28 13.45
N SER A 101 8.76 -22.33 14.75
CA SER A 101 7.57 -21.65 15.31
C SER A 101 7.59 -20.14 15.04
N LYS A 102 8.76 -19.50 15.13
CA LYS A 102 8.93 -18.08 14.78
C LYS A 102 8.64 -17.80 13.32
N ALA A 103 9.22 -18.58 12.39
CA ALA A 103 8.99 -18.41 10.96
C ALA A 103 7.52 -18.63 10.59
N GLN A 104 6.89 -19.63 11.21
CA GLN A 104 5.46 -19.91 11.02
C GLN A 104 4.58 -18.74 11.50
N TRP A 105 4.91 -18.12 12.64
CA TRP A 105 4.14 -16.99 13.16
C TRP A 105 4.18 -15.83 12.18
N VAL A 106 5.37 -15.49 11.68
CA VAL A 106 5.58 -14.41 10.71
C VAL A 106 4.78 -14.68 9.43
N ALA A 107 4.71 -15.92 8.94
CA ALA A 107 3.94 -16.26 7.75
C ALA A 107 2.42 -16.10 7.96
N ILE A 108 1.90 -16.52 9.13
CA ILE A 108 0.48 -16.34 9.49
C ILE A 108 0.15 -14.87 9.62
N GLU A 109 0.97 -14.11 10.35
CA GLU A 109 0.81 -12.67 10.55
C GLU A 109 0.84 -11.91 9.22
N THR A 110 1.80 -12.22 8.36
CA THR A 110 1.87 -11.64 7.00
C THR A 110 0.60 -11.94 6.21
N SER A 111 0.19 -13.21 6.13
CA SER A 111 -1.01 -13.62 5.39
C SER A 111 -2.29 -12.96 5.91
N ALA A 112 -2.40 -12.81 7.24
CA ALA A 112 -3.54 -12.16 7.87
C ALA A 112 -3.55 -10.65 7.57
N MET A 113 -2.40 -9.98 7.70
CA MET A 113 -2.27 -8.56 7.39
C MET A 113 -2.59 -8.27 5.93
N GLU A 114 -2.06 -9.05 4.99
CA GLU A 114 -2.38 -8.92 3.56
C GLU A 114 -3.88 -9.01 3.31
N LEU A 115 -4.53 -10.02 3.88
CA LEU A 115 -5.97 -10.24 3.73
C LEU A 115 -6.78 -9.09 4.32
N ILE A 116 -6.46 -8.66 5.55
CA ILE A 116 -7.18 -7.60 6.26
C ILE A 116 -7.08 -6.29 5.48
N TRP A 117 -5.85 -5.88 5.16
CA TRP A 117 -5.59 -4.59 4.51
C TRP A 117 -6.03 -4.57 3.05
N ASP A 118 -5.95 -5.69 2.32
CA ASP A 118 -6.54 -5.81 0.98
C ASP A 118 -8.07 -5.71 1.02
N THR A 119 -8.70 -6.30 2.05
CA THR A 119 -10.15 -6.21 2.23
C THR A 119 -10.53 -4.76 2.56
N ILE A 120 -9.85 -4.12 3.53
CA ILE A 120 -10.04 -2.70 3.89
C ILE A 120 -9.87 -1.77 2.69
N GLY A 121 -8.79 -1.93 1.91
CA GLY A 121 -8.50 -1.09 0.76
C GLY A 121 -9.57 -1.13 -0.34
N LYS A 122 -10.33 -2.22 -0.44
CA LYS A 122 -11.42 -2.37 -1.41
C LYS A 122 -12.74 -1.73 -0.98
N PHE A 123 -12.87 -1.30 0.27
CA PHE A 123 -14.13 -0.77 0.79
C PHE A 123 -14.31 0.74 0.62
N SER A 124 -15.58 1.15 0.50
CA SER A 124 -15.99 2.55 0.58
C SER A 124 -16.17 2.94 2.04
N LEU A 125 -15.12 3.47 2.65
CA LEU A 125 -15.16 4.06 3.98
C LEU A 125 -15.71 5.49 3.89
N CYS A 126 -16.47 5.93 4.90
CA CYS A 126 -16.81 7.35 5.05
C CYS A 126 -15.66 8.12 5.70
N GLY A 127 -15.71 9.46 5.69
CA GLY A 127 -14.62 10.32 6.15
C GLY A 127 -14.07 9.98 7.54
N GLU A 128 -14.92 9.79 8.54
CA GLU A 128 -14.51 9.42 9.91
C GLU A 128 -13.76 8.08 9.94
N HIS A 129 -14.26 7.08 9.20
CA HIS A 129 -13.59 5.78 9.09
C HIS A 129 -12.24 5.88 8.37
N CYS A 130 -12.07 6.79 7.41
CA CYS A 130 -10.80 6.99 6.73
C CYS A 130 -9.70 7.46 7.70
N SER A 131 -10.02 8.40 8.60
CA SER A 131 -9.06 8.88 9.60
C SER A 131 -8.61 7.76 10.55
N MET A 132 -9.56 6.93 11.03
CA MET A 132 -9.26 5.76 11.86
C MET A 132 -8.39 4.74 11.12
N VAL A 133 -8.74 4.42 9.87
CA VAL A 133 -7.96 3.50 9.05
C VAL A 133 -6.54 4.00 8.83
N ILE A 134 -6.34 5.30 8.58
CA ILE A 134 -5.00 5.87 8.42
C ILE A 134 -4.20 5.74 9.71
N LYS A 135 -4.80 6.04 10.87
CA LYS A 135 -4.13 5.89 12.17
C LYS A 135 -3.68 4.45 12.41
N GLU A 136 -4.57 3.49 12.23
CA GLU A 136 -4.25 2.08 12.43
C GLU A 136 -3.27 1.56 11.38
N ALA A 137 -3.32 2.07 10.15
CA ALA A 137 -2.38 1.72 9.09
C ALA A 137 -0.96 2.22 9.43
N MET A 138 -0.84 3.39 10.07
CA MET A 138 0.44 3.90 10.54
C MET A 138 1.05 2.99 11.63
N GLU A 139 0.22 2.43 12.52
CA GLU A 139 0.66 1.43 13.49
C GLU A 139 1.07 0.13 12.80
N ALA A 140 0.27 -0.35 11.85
CA ALA A 140 0.57 -1.54 11.05
C ALA A 140 1.89 -1.40 10.26
N LEU A 141 2.18 -0.24 9.66
CA LEU A 141 3.42 -0.03 8.91
C LEU A 141 4.67 -0.22 9.78
N GLN A 142 4.58 0.08 11.07
CA GLN A 142 5.72 -0.06 12.00
C GLN A 142 6.03 -1.52 12.35
N THR A 143 5.05 -2.41 12.27
CA THR A 143 5.19 -3.84 12.62
C THR A 143 5.10 -4.77 11.42
N SER A 144 4.66 -4.28 10.27
CA SER A 144 4.45 -5.07 9.06
C SER A 144 5.75 -5.68 8.53
N THR A 145 5.60 -6.83 7.89
CA THR A 145 6.66 -7.40 7.06
C THR A 145 6.75 -6.67 5.73
N GLN A 146 7.84 -6.90 5.00
CA GLN A 146 8.04 -6.32 3.67
C GLN A 146 6.87 -6.63 2.71
N GLU A 147 6.30 -7.83 2.76
CA GLU A 147 5.22 -8.26 1.87
C GLU A 147 3.88 -7.61 2.25
N SER A 148 3.54 -7.65 3.54
CA SER A 148 2.28 -7.08 4.05
C SER A 148 2.24 -5.54 4.00
N GLY A 149 3.39 -4.87 4.10
CA GLY A 149 3.48 -3.41 4.06
C GLY A 149 2.89 -2.79 2.78
N LEU A 150 3.02 -3.46 1.62
CA LEU A 150 2.41 -2.98 0.37
C LEU A 150 0.88 -2.95 0.43
N HIS A 151 0.25 -3.91 1.12
CA HIS A 151 -1.19 -3.95 1.30
C HIS A 151 -1.67 -2.83 2.22
N VAL A 152 -0.91 -2.53 3.27
CA VAL A 152 -1.17 -1.38 4.15
C VAL A 152 -1.09 -0.07 3.36
N LEU A 153 -0.05 0.12 2.53
CA LEU A 153 0.07 1.30 1.66
C LEU A 153 -1.14 1.46 0.73
N ARG A 154 -1.61 0.37 0.11
CA ARG A 154 -2.80 0.42 -0.77
C ARG A 154 -4.07 0.79 0.00
N ALA A 155 -4.22 0.33 1.23
CA ALA A 155 -5.34 0.73 2.08
C ALA A 155 -5.28 2.22 2.44
N ILE A 156 -4.10 2.74 2.77
CA ILE A 156 -3.87 4.17 2.97
C ILE A 156 -4.27 4.95 1.72
N ALA A 157 -3.85 4.52 0.53
CA ALA A 157 -4.22 5.16 -0.73
C ALA A 157 -5.74 5.26 -0.93
N SER A 158 -6.46 4.17 -0.62
CA SER A 158 -7.92 4.14 -0.69
C SER A 158 -8.56 5.09 0.33
N ALA A 159 -8.03 5.13 1.57
CA ALA A 159 -8.56 5.98 2.63
C ALA A 159 -8.29 7.47 2.36
N THR A 160 -7.06 7.85 2.00
CA THR A 160 -6.68 9.26 1.76
C THR A 160 -7.42 9.85 0.56
N SER A 161 -7.70 9.05 -0.47
CA SER A 161 -8.46 9.51 -1.65
C SER A 161 -9.92 9.87 -1.36
N LYS A 162 -10.47 9.43 -0.23
CA LYS A 162 -11.89 9.61 0.16
C LYS A 162 -12.07 10.49 1.40
N ALA A 163 -10.98 10.89 2.03
CA ALA A 163 -11.05 11.61 3.28
C ALA A 163 -11.25 13.10 3.02
N GLU A 164 -12.29 13.66 3.64
CA GLU A 164 -12.65 15.08 3.49
C GLU A 164 -11.89 15.94 4.51
N GLU A 165 -11.76 15.46 5.75
CA GLU A 165 -11.06 16.15 6.84
C GLU A 165 -10.14 15.17 7.58
N ILE A 166 -8.83 15.33 7.39
CA ILE A 166 -7.83 14.64 8.22
C ILE A 166 -6.88 15.71 8.75
N ASP A 167 -6.51 15.54 10.01
CA ASP A 167 -5.49 16.36 10.64
C ASP A 167 -4.17 16.34 9.84
N ILE A 168 -3.64 17.55 9.58
CA ILE A 168 -2.43 17.76 8.77
C ILE A 168 -1.22 17.08 9.42
N SER A 169 -1.13 17.10 10.75
CA SER A 169 -0.02 16.47 11.47
C SER A 169 -0.07 14.94 11.34
N GLN A 170 -1.27 14.36 11.38
CA GLN A 170 -1.50 12.93 11.13
C GLN A 170 -1.10 12.56 9.68
N LEU A 171 -1.52 13.33 8.68
CA LEU A 171 -1.16 13.09 7.28
C LEU A 171 0.35 13.22 7.04
N THR A 172 0.99 14.22 7.63
CA THR A 172 2.44 14.43 7.55
C THR A 172 3.18 13.20 8.06
N ARG A 173 2.85 12.75 9.28
CA ARG A 173 3.45 11.55 9.87
C ARG A 173 3.13 10.29 9.06
N CYS A 174 1.93 10.20 8.48
CA CYS A 174 1.54 9.09 7.60
C CYS A 174 2.45 9.04 6.37
N PHE A 175 2.69 10.15 5.69
CA PHE A 175 3.55 10.21 4.51
C PHE A 175 5.01 9.88 4.82
N GLU A 176 5.53 10.32 5.96
CA GLU A 176 6.87 9.96 6.43
C GLU A 176 7.00 8.44 6.64
N LEU A 177 6.02 7.83 7.31
CA LEU A 177 6.00 6.38 7.55
C LEU A 177 5.84 5.60 6.23
N CYS A 178 5.00 6.06 5.32
CA CYS A 178 4.84 5.43 4.01
C CYS A 178 6.15 5.48 3.20
N TRP A 179 6.83 6.63 3.23
CA TRP A 179 8.12 6.78 2.55
C TRP A 179 9.21 5.91 3.20
N GLN A 180 9.23 5.82 4.53
CA GLN A 180 10.15 4.94 5.24
C GLN A 180 9.90 3.47 4.87
N ALA A 181 8.63 3.03 4.87
CA ALA A 181 8.26 1.67 4.45
C ALA A 181 8.71 1.37 3.00
N CYS A 182 8.63 2.35 2.10
CA CYS A 182 9.17 2.20 0.75
C CYS A 182 10.69 1.98 0.76
N LYS A 183 11.45 2.76 1.55
CA LYS A 183 12.92 2.61 1.65
C LYS A 183 13.32 1.25 2.23
N ASP A 184 12.55 0.73 3.18
CA ASP A 184 12.79 -0.58 3.79
C ASP A 184 12.63 -1.72 2.76
N LEU A 185 11.87 -1.47 1.70
CA LEU A 185 11.68 -2.38 0.56
C LEU A 185 12.76 -2.27 -0.51
N LYS A 186 13.79 -1.41 -0.40
CA LYS A 186 14.76 -1.13 -1.48
C LYS A 186 15.42 -2.36 -2.11
N LYS A 187 15.55 -3.48 -1.37
CA LYS A 187 16.13 -4.75 -1.86
C LYS A 187 15.09 -5.77 -2.32
N SER A 188 13.81 -5.48 -2.16
CA SER A 188 12.68 -6.34 -2.54
C SER A 188 12.22 -6.03 -3.97
N ASN A 189 11.68 -7.04 -4.64
CA ASN A 189 10.97 -6.87 -5.92
C ASN A 189 9.70 -5.99 -5.77
N LEU A 190 9.19 -5.82 -4.55
CA LEU A 190 8.05 -4.96 -4.23
C LEU A 190 8.41 -3.47 -4.17
N PHE A 191 9.70 -3.12 -4.14
CA PHE A 191 10.15 -1.73 -3.98
C PHE A 191 9.47 -0.76 -4.94
N ARG A 192 9.48 -1.12 -6.22
CA ARG A 192 8.92 -0.27 -7.27
C ARG A 192 7.42 -0.05 -7.09
N LEU A 193 6.68 -1.12 -6.79
CA LEU A 193 5.24 -1.05 -6.55
C LEU A 193 4.92 -0.20 -5.31
N ALA A 194 5.73 -0.31 -4.26
CA ALA A 194 5.58 0.50 -3.06
C ALA A 194 5.81 1.99 -3.35
N VAL A 195 6.86 2.34 -4.09
CA VAL A 195 7.12 3.73 -4.50
C VAL A 195 6.02 4.28 -5.40
N GLU A 196 5.57 3.52 -6.40
CA GLU A 196 4.44 3.92 -7.27
C GLU A 196 3.17 4.15 -6.42
N THR A 197 2.91 3.29 -5.44
CA THR A 197 1.77 3.43 -4.51
C THR A 197 1.94 4.67 -3.63
N PHE A 198 3.11 4.88 -3.03
CA PHE A 198 3.40 6.04 -2.20
C PHE A 198 3.23 7.36 -2.96
N VAL A 199 3.77 7.44 -4.17
CA VAL A 199 3.63 8.63 -5.00
C VAL A 199 2.14 8.93 -5.26
N ALA A 200 1.33 7.91 -5.52
CA ALA A 200 -0.12 8.06 -5.70
C ALA A 200 -0.88 8.44 -4.42
N ILE A 201 -0.34 8.10 -3.24
CA ILE A 201 -0.88 8.52 -1.94
C ILE A 201 -0.57 9.99 -1.68
N ALA A 202 0.72 10.34 -1.71
CA ALA A 202 1.23 11.59 -1.16
C ALA A 202 1.04 12.78 -2.12
N PHE A 203 1.19 12.55 -3.43
CA PHE A 203 1.14 13.60 -4.44
C PHE A 203 -0.23 13.66 -5.09
N GLN A 204 -1.31 13.69 -4.31
CA GLN A 204 -2.65 13.94 -4.84
C GLN A 204 -2.89 15.46 -4.95
N PRO A 205 -3.68 15.92 -5.93
CA PRO A 205 -3.91 17.36 -6.13
C PRO A 205 -4.40 18.09 -4.87
N GLN A 206 -5.24 17.44 -4.08
CA GLN A 206 -5.76 17.99 -2.82
C GLN A 206 -4.66 18.27 -1.77
N PHE A 207 -3.61 17.45 -1.71
CA PHE A 207 -2.51 17.64 -0.77
C PHE A 207 -1.46 18.62 -1.31
N LEU A 208 -1.30 18.69 -2.64
CA LEU A 208 -0.41 19.66 -3.27
C LEU A 208 -0.94 21.09 -3.19
N ARG A 209 -2.25 21.27 -2.98
CA ARG A 209 -2.89 22.58 -2.74
C ARG A 209 -3.05 22.94 -1.27
N SER A 210 -2.66 22.06 -0.35
CA SER A 210 -2.80 22.29 1.09
C SER A 210 -1.47 22.68 1.74
N GLU A 211 -1.51 22.95 3.04
CA GLU A 211 -0.33 23.23 3.86
C GLU A 211 0.68 22.06 3.87
N LEU A 212 0.29 20.86 3.41
CA LEU A 212 1.19 19.71 3.26
C LEU A 212 2.20 19.89 2.11
N ARG A 213 1.97 20.84 1.19
CA ARG A 213 2.82 21.05 0.01
C ARG A 213 4.29 21.19 0.37
N GLU A 214 4.63 22.03 1.35
CA GLU A 214 6.03 22.27 1.74
C GLU A 214 6.73 20.98 2.18
N HIS A 215 6.03 20.17 2.99
CA HIS A 215 6.52 18.88 3.43
C HIS A 215 6.67 17.89 2.26
N LEU A 216 5.69 17.85 1.35
CA LEU A 216 5.75 17.01 0.16
C LEU A 216 6.92 17.39 -0.76
N MET A 217 7.25 18.69 -0.88
CA MET A 217 8.41 19.13 -1.64
C MET A 217 9.74 18.66 -1.02
N GLN A 218 9.85 18.60 0.31
CA GLN A 218 11.02 18.00 0.97
C GLN A 218 11.13 16.49 0.69
N ILE A 219 9.99 15.79 0.53
CA ILE A 219 10.00 14.40 0.12
C ILE A 219 10.39 14.27 -1.36
N THR A 220 9.96 15.19 -2.23
CA THR A 220 10.37 15.23 -3.64
C THR A 220 11.89 15.26 -3.80
N GLU A 221 12.58 16.09 -3.00
CA GLU A 221 14.06 16.12 -3.02
C GLU A 221 14.66 14.75 -2.70
N LYS A 222 14.12 14.06 -1.68
CA LYS A 222 14.56 12.70 -1.31
C LYS A 222 14.27 11.66 -2.41
N ILE A 223 13.13 11.80 -3.10
CA ILE A 223 12.76 10.94 -4.24
C ILE A 223 13.74 11.14 -5.38
N GLU A 224 14.12 12.38 -5.66
CA GLU A 224 15.04 12.74 -6.72
C GLU A 224 16.45 12.22 -6.45
N GLU A 225 16.99 12.47 -5.26
CA GLU A 225 18.29 11.94 -4.83
C GLU A 225 18.34 10.41 -4.97
N LEU A 226 17.28 9.72 -4.53
CA LEU A 226 17.19 8.27 -4.68
C LEU A 226 17.04 7.87 -6.14
N GLY A 227 16.35 8.69 -6.94
CA GLY A 227 16.15 8.55 -8.37
C GLY A 227 17.43 8.61 -9.18
N GLU A 228 18.45 9.35 -8.75
CA GLU A 228 19.77 9.38 -9.40
C GLU A 228 20.44 8.01 -9.39
N VAL A 229 20.18 7.22 -8.34
CA VAL A 229 20.74 5.87 -8.14
C VAL A 229 19.78 4.79 -8.64
N VAL A 230 18.47 4.99 -8.49
CA VAL A 230 17.43 4.03 -8.85
C VAL A 230 16.41 4.68 -9.79
N PRO A 231 16.63 4.63 -11.12
CA PRO A 231 15.83 5.42 -12.05
C PRO A 231 14.33 5.12 -12.08
N ALA A 232 13.94 3.91 -11.68
CA ALA A 232 12.54 3.53 -11.55
C ALA A 232 11.78 4.43 -10.54
N VAL A 233 12.44 4.94 -9.50
CA VAL A 233 11.85 5.79 -8.47
C VAL A 233 11.41 7.13 -9.06
N PHE A 234 12.35 7.82 -9.71
CA PHE A 234 12.04 9.11 -10.33
C PHE A 234 11.06 8.96 -11.49
N ASN A 235 11.18 7.90 -12.29
CA ASN A 235 10.21 7.61 -13.35
C ASN A 235 8.77 7.42 -12.82
N ALA A 236 8.60 6.78 -11.66
CA ALA A 236 7.28 6.64 -11.04
C ALA A 236 6.72 8.01 -10.62
N PHE A 237 7.56 8.83 -9.99
CA PHE A 237 7.23 10.20 -9.59
C PHE A 237 6.82 11.09 -10.77
N VAL A 238 7.62 11.10 -11.84
CA VAL A 238 7.35 11.86 -13.06
C VAL A 238 6.07 11.42 -13.75
N LYS A 239 5.87 10.10 -13.91
CA LYS A 239 4.67 9.57 -14.56
C LYS A 239 3.39 10.00 -13.85
N HIS A 240 3.42 10.04 -12.51
CA HIS A 240 2.30 10.49 -11.71
C HIS A 240 2.05 12.00 -11.85
N HIS A 241 3.09 12.83 -11.77
CA HIS A 241 2.96 14.28 -11.95
C HIS A 241 2.46 14.65 -13.35
N LEU A 242 2.99 14.01 -14.39
CA LEU A 242 2.50 14.19 -15.76
C LEU A 242 1.01 13.81 -15.90
N ARG A 243 0.53 12.81 -15.16
CA ARG A 243 -0.90 12.46 -15.15
C ARG A 243 -1.73 13.57 -14.51
N ILE A 244 -1.25 14.16 -13.42
CA ILE A 244 -1.93 15.28 -12.73
C ILE A 244 -1.96 16.51 -13.62
N TRP A 245 -0.81 16.94 -14.15
CA TRP A 245 -0.69 18.16 -14.96
C TRP A 245 -1.40 18.09 -16.31
N ARG A 246 -1.72 16.88 -16.81
CA ARG A 246 -2.54 16.72 -18.01
C ARG A 246 -4.01 17.06 -17.79
N ASP A 247 -4.47 17.03 -16.54
CA ASP A 247 -5.85 17.41 -16.22
C ASP A 247 -5.97 18.95 -16.26
N PRO A 248 -6.90 19.51 -17.06
CA PRO A 248 -7.15 20.95 -17.08
C PRO A 248 -7.48 21.54 -15.69
N ALA A 249 -8.06 20.74 -14.79
CA ALA A 249 -8.37 21.17 -13.43
C ALA A 249 -7.12 21.33 -12.54
N ASN A 250 -5.92 20.94 -13.01
CA ASN A 250 -4.68 20.96 -12.25
C ASN A 250 -3.55 21.74 -12.94
N GLN A 251 -3.88 22.70 -13.81
CA GLN A 251 -2.88 23.54 -14.47
C GLN A 251 -2.13 24.46 -13.49
N ASP A 252 -2.82 24.94 -12.45
CA ASP A 252 -2.22 25.71 -11.35
C ASP A 252 -1.04 24.97 -10.71
N LEU A 253 -1.18 23.66 -10.48
CA LEU A 253 -0.14 22.82 -9.90
C LEU A 253 1.09 22.66 -10.80
N LEU A 254 0.95 22.82 -12.12
CA LEU A 254 2.07 22.77 -13.06
C LEU A 254 2.91 24.05 -12.96
N GLU A 255 2.26 25.22 -12.95
CA GLU A 255 2.91 26.53 -12.85
C GLU A 255 3.76 26.61 -11.57
N ASP A 256 3.20 26.07 -10.50
CA ASP A 256 3.78 26.00 -9.16
C ASP A 256 4.91 24.97 -8.98
N SER A 257 5.15 24.13 -10.00
CA SER A 257 6.12 23.03 -9.97
C SER A 257 7.29 23.24 -10.94
N ALA A 258 7.61 24.49 -11.30
CA ALA A 258 8.65 24.81 -12.29
C ALA A 258 10.00 24.11 -12.00
N THR A 259 10.45 24.09 -10.73
CA THR A 259 11.70 23.41 -10.34
C THR A 259 11.64 21.91 -10.63
N THR A 260 10.54 21.25 -10.25
CA THR A 260 10.33 19.84 -10.52
C THR A 260 10.29 19.58 -12.02
N LEU A 261 9.61 20.42 -12.81
CA LEU A 261 9.55 20.31 -14.26
C LEU A 261 10.95 20.41 -14.91
N VAL A 262 11.76 21.37 -14.48
CA VAL A 262 13.16 21.50 -14.94
C VAL A 262 13.94 20.22 -14.64
N ARG A 263 13.78 19.67 -13.42
CA ARG A 263 14.41 18.39 -13.03
C ARG A 263 13.92 17.24 -13.90
N VAL A 264 12.62 17.14 -14.20
CA VAL A 264 12.06 16.13 -15.11
C VAL A 264 12.70 16.22 -16.50
N LEU A 265 12.80 17.43 -17.06
CA LEU A 265 13.32 17.65 -18.42
C LEU A 265 14.83 17.40 -18.54
N THR A 266 15.55 17.54 -17.43
CA THR A 266 17.01 17.36 -17.37
C THR A 266 17.42 15.99 -16.82
N TYR A 267 16.45 15.18 -16.38
CA TYR A 267 16.69 13.86 -15.81
C TYR A 267 17.24 12.86 -16.83
N GLY A 268 18.31 12.16 -16.46
CA GLY A 268 19.08 11.30 -17.37
C GLY A 268 20.35 12.01 -17.85
N PRO A 269 20.29 12.89 -18.86
CA PRO A 269 21.47 13.54 -19.44
C PRO A 269 22.31 14.32 -18.42
N ILE A 270 21.66 14.94 -17.41
CA ILE A 270 22.35 15.78 -16.42
C ILE A 270 22.37 15.12 -15.03
N TYR A 271 21.30 14.41 -14.65
CA TYR A 271 21.10 13.98 -13.25
C TYR A 271 21.40 12.51 -12.97
N ARG A 272 21.49 11.63 -13.97
CA ARG A 272 21.86 10.23 -13.70
C ARG A 272 23.37 10.15 -13.54
N LYS A 273 23.86 9.73 -12.36
CA LYS A 273 25.29 9.71 -12.06
C LYS A 273 26.11 8.87 -13.05
N ASP A 274 25.56 7.74 -13.47
CA ASP A 274 26.16 6.86 -14.48
C ASP A 274 26.22 7.54 -15.86
N GLN A 275 25.12 8.15 -16.32
CA GLN A 275 25.08 8.81 -17.62
C GLN A 275 25.87 10.13 -17.65
N ARG A 276 25.84 10.91 -16.56
CA ARG A 276 26.62 12.15 -16.42
C ARG A 276 28.11 11.88 -16.55
N SER A 277 28.61 10.81 -15.92
CA SER A 277 30.03 10.43 -16.08
C SER A 277 30.39 10.08 -17.52
N VAL A 278 29.47 9.44 -18.26
CA VAL A 278 29.67 9.13 -19.68
C VAL A 278 29.67 10.42 -20.49
N PHE A 279 28.69 11.31 -20.32
CA PHE A 279 28.62 12.59 -21.03
C PHE A 279 29.79 13.51 -20.72
N ASP A 280 30.21 13.62 -19.46
CA ASP A 280 31.37 14.42 -19.06
C ASP A 280 32.67 13.84 -19.66
N THR A 281 32.77 12.50 -19.73
CA THR A 281 33.90 11.83 -20.38
C THR A 281 33.88 12.07 -21.90
N GLU A 282 32.73 11.92 -22.56
CA GLU A 282 32.57 12.18 -23.98
C GLU A 282 32.84 13.64 -24.33
N ALA A 283 32.33 14.58 -23.54
CA ALA A 283 32.58 16.01 -23.70
C ALA A 283 34.07 16.35 -23.47
N PHE A 284 34.70 15.75 -22.46
CA PHE A 284 36.13 15.89 -22.22
C PHE A 284 36.94 15.36 -23.41
N VAL A 285 36.69 14.13 -23.86
CA VAL A 285 37.35 13.54 -25.04
C VAL A 285 37.17 14.43 -26.26
N THR A 286 35.94 14.90 -26.51
CA THR A 286 35.63 15.80 -27.62
C THR A 286 36.40 17.12 -27.51
N SER A 287 36.54 17.67 -26.30
CA SER A 287 37.31 18.90 -26.04
C SER A 287 38.81 18.75 -26.29
N GLN A 288 39.33 17.51 -26.19
CA GLN A 288 40.72 17.18 -26.49
C GLN A 288 40.95 16.92 -27.99
N GLY A 289 39.89 16.97 -28.83
CA GLY A 289 39.99 16.87 -30.28
C GLY A 289 40.68 15.59 -30.75
N SER A 290 41.76 15.73 -31.51
CA SER A 290 42.55 14.61 -32.06
C SER A 290 43.62 14.07 -31.11
N CYS A 291 43.75 14.60 -29.88
CA CYS A 291 44.82 14.21 -28.96
C CYS A 291 44.52 12.89 -28.21
N LEU A 292 43.29 12.39 -28.22
CA LEU A 292 42.89 11.15 -27.56
C LEU A 292 42.04 10.30 -28.52
N ALA A 293 42.36 9.02 -28.67
CA ALA A 293 41.54 8.05 -29.38
C ALA A 293 40.78 7.17 -28.37
N VAL A 294 39.46 7.06 -28.54
CA VAL A 294 38.64 6.15 -27.72
C VAL A 294 38.82 4.73 -28.26
N ASN A 295 39.45 3.85 -27.50
CA ASN A 295 39.31 2.41 -27.70
C ASN A 295 37.99 1.98 -27.06
N GLN A 296 36.91 1.94 -27.84
CA GLN A 296 35.66 1.30 -27.38
C GLN A 296 35.92 -0.20 -27.23
N LEU A 297 35.77 -0.71 -26.01
CA LEU A 297 35.74 -2.15 -25.67
C LEU A 297 34.28 -2.63 -25.62
#